data_AF-A0A645HYE7-F1
#
_entry.id   AF-A0A645HYE7-F1
#
_cell.length_a   1.000
_cell.length_b   1.000
_cell.length_c   1.000
_cell.angle_alpha   90.00
_cell.angle_beta   90.00
_cell.angle_gamma   90.00
#
_symmetry.space_group_name_H-M   'P 1'
#
loop_
_entity.id
_entity.type
_entity.pdbx_description
1 polymer ?
#
loop_
_entity_poly.entity_id
_entity_poly.type
_entity_poly.pdbx_seq_one_letter_code
_entity_poly.pdbx_strand_id
1 'polypeptide(L)'
;MDGYAIEHRLVSMLPPLHIVFMNSNYIVPGVNEAFEVISKVFNRGYISFITGPSRTADIERVLSIGVHGPCRFVIIAVDEEIN
;
A
#
# COMPACT_ATOMS: atom_id res chain seq x y z
N MET A 1 -0.20 15.79 0.65
CA MET A 1 -1.44 15.26 0.04
C MET A 1 -2.22 14.67 1.17
N ASP A 2 -3.16 15.45 1.66
CA ASP A 2 -3.54 15.38 3.06
C ASP A 2 -4.71 14.41 3.14
N GLY A 3 -4.49 13.20 3.66
CA GLY A 3 -5.48 12.12 3.77
C GLY A 3 -6.64 12.41 4.73
N TYR A 4 -7.01 13.69 4.90
CA TYR A 4 -8.15 14.16 5.69
C TYR A 4 -9.46 14.02 4.92
N ALA A 5 -9.46 14.25 3.61
CA ALA A 5 -10.66 14.12 2.81
C ALA A 5 -10.99 12.64 2.58
N ILE A 6 -12.27 12.29 2.73
CA ILE A 6 -12.74 10.91 2.62
C ILE A 6 -12.47 10.39 1.22
N GLU A 7 -12.59 11.22 0.17
CA GLU A 7 -12.30 10.83 -1.21
C GLU A 7 -10.89 10.24 -1.38
N HIS A 8 -9.87 10.78 -0.70
CA HIS A 8 -8.50 10.28 -0.79
C HIS A 8 -8.32 8.89 -0.15
N ARG A 9 -9.13 8.56 0.87
CA ARG A 9 -9.10 7.24 1.52
C ARG A 9 -9.85 6.19 0.69
N LEU A 10 -10.86 6.61 -0.08
CA LEU A 10 -11.65 5.72 -0.92
C LEU A 10 -10.83 5.19 -2.11
N VAL A 11 -9.93 6.02 -2.66
CA VAL A 11 -9.04 5.63 -3.78
C VAL A 11 -8.13 4.46 -3.41
N SER A 12 -7.70 4.34 -2.17
CA SER A 12 -6.86 3.20 -1.74
C SER A 12 -7.65 1.94 -1.38
N MET A 13 -8.99 2.00 -1.31
CA MET A 13 -9.83 0.95 -0.71
C MET A 13 -10.83 0.31 -1.68
N LEU A 14 -11.45 1.11 -2.56
CA LEU A 14 -12.60 0.68 -3.35
C LEU A 14 -12.38 0.47 -4.87
N PRO A 15 -11.26 0.85 -5.51
CA PRO A 15 -11.19 0.70 -6.96
C PRO A 15 -11.01 -0.78 -7.36
N PRO A 16 -11.61 -1.22 -8.48
CA PRO A 16 -11.35 -2.55 -9.04
C PRO A 16 -9.87 -2.78 -9.39
N LEU A 17 -9.14 -1.72 -9.70
CA LEU A 17 -7.71 -1.73 -10.00
C LEU A 17 -7.06 -0.46 -9.45
N HIS A 18 -6.03 -0.64 -8.64
CA HIS A 18 -5.21 0.45 -8.10
C HIS A 18 -3.76 0.24 -8.57
N ILE A 19 -3.25 1.17 -9.37
CA ILE A 19 -1.89 1.15 -9.92
C ILE A 19 -1.08 2.25 -9.24
N VAL A 20 0.06 1.89 -8.67
CA VAL A 20 0.99 2.80 -8.00
C VAL A 20 2.31 2.80 -8.73
N PHE A 21 2.78 3.98 -9.13
CA PHE A 21 4.16 4.20 -9.56
C PHE A 21 4.96 4.64 -8.33
N MET A 22 6.04 3.94 -8.03
CA MET A 22 6.93 4.31 -6.93
C MET A 22 8.39 4.24 -7.37
N ASN A 23 9.23 5.08 -6.77
CA ASN A 23 10.68 4.92 -6.90
C ASN A 23 11.09 3.58 -6.26
N SER A 24 11.88 2.78 -6.97
CA SER A 24 12.39 1.48 -6.50
C SER A 24 13.20 1.58 -5.21
N ASN A 25 13.85 2.72 -4.95
CA ASN A 25 14.62 3.00 -3.73
C ASN A 25 13.75 3.09 -2.46
N TYR A 26 12.42 3.13 -2.59
CA TYR A 26 11.50 3.09 -1.43
C TYR A 26 11.14 1.67 -0.98
N ILE A 27 11.69 0.64 -1.62
CA ILE A 27 11.54 -0.75 -1.17
C ILE A 27 12.48 -0.97 0.02
N VAL A 28 11.91 -1.39 1.14
CA VAL A 28 12.65 -1.68 2.39
C VAL A 28 12.43 -3.12 2.85
N PRO A 29 13.35 -3.71 3.63
CA PRO A 29 13.27 -5.12 4.04
C PRO A 29 12.02 -5.48 4.85
N GLY A 30 11.46 -4.52 5.60
CA GLY A 30 10.37 -4.79 6.53
C GLY A 30 9.63 -3.55 7.00
N VAL A 31 8.61 -3.81 7.83
CA VAL A 31 7.70 -2.79 8.36
C VAL A 31 8.42 -1.86 9.34
N ASN A 32 9.42 -2.33 10.07
CA ASN A 32 10.18 -1.50 11.00
C ASN A 32 10.95 -0.41 10.25
N GLU A 33 11.69 -0.79 9.21
CA GLU A 33 12.42 0.11 8.32
C GLU A 33 11.45 1.05 7.60
N ALA A 34 10.26 0.56 7.23
CA ALA A 34 9.20 1.40 6.64
C ALA A 34 8.74 2.48 7.63
N PHE A 35 8.54 2.15 8.91
CA PHE A 35 8.17 3.14 9.92
C PHE A 35 9.27 4.16 10.20
N GLU A 36 10.55 3.77 10.14
CA GLU A 36 11.66 4.71 10.24
C GLU A 36 11.63 5.75 9.10
N VAL A 37 11.28 5.33 7.88
CA VAL A 37 11.11 6.24 6.74
C VAL A 37 9.86 7.12 6.92
N ILE A 38 8.71 6.51 7.25
CA ILE A 38 7.44 7.22 7.42
C ILE A 38 7.53 8.28 8.52
N SER A 39 8.16 7.97 9.66
CA SER A 39 8.28 8.89 10.80
C SER A 39 9.04 10.19 10.47
N LYS A 40 9.91 10.17 9.46
CA LYS A 40 10.65 11.36 9.00
C LYS A 40 9.79 12.35 8.21
N VAL A 41 8.72 11.87 7.58
CA VAL A 41 7.89 12.65 6.65
C VAL A 41 6.45 12.81 7.15
N PHE A 42 6.00 11.96 8.07
CA PHE A 42 4.64 11.93 8.57
C PHE A 42 4.51 12.75 9.85
N ASN A 43 3.80 13.87 9.78
CA ASN A 43 3.53 14.73 10.94
C ASN A 43 2.13 14.49 11.53
N ARG A 44 1.11 14.38 10.68
CA ARG A 44 -0.30 14.14 11.06
C ARG A 44 -1.10 13.64 9.86
N GLY A 45 -2.11 12.81 10.08
CA GLY A 45 -3.02 12.37 9.00
C GLY A 45 -3.46 10.92 9.13
N TYR A 46 -3.84 10.34 8.00
CA TYR A 46 -4.27 8.95 7.88
C TYR A 46 -3.24 8.15 7.08
N ILE A 47 -2.86 6.98 7.59
CA ILE A 47 -2.00 6.01 6.91
C ILE A 47 -2.82 4.75 6.69
N SER A 48 -2.74 4.20 5.48
CA SER A 48 -3.28 2.89 5.15
C SER A 48 -2.14 1.93 4.82
N PHE A 49 -2.25 0.70 5.30
CA PHE A 49 -1.37 -0.40 4.92
C PHE A 49 -2.13 -1.35 4.00
N ILE A 50 -1.68 -1.46 2.76
CA ILE A 50 -2.14 -2.49 1.82
C ILE A 50 -1.14 -3.64 1.91
N THR A 51 -1.56 -4.75 2.50
CA THR A 51 -0.75 -5.97 2.59
C THR A 51 -1.11 -6.92 1.46
N GLY A 52 -0.18 -7.84 1.14
CA GLY A 52 -0.45 -8.90 0.18
C GLY A 52 -1.62 -9.80 0.62
N PRO A 53 -2.14 -10.68 -0.27
CA PRO A 53 -3.20 -11.62 0.07
C PRO A 53 -2.82 -12.35 1.36
N SER A 54 -3.72 -12.32 2.34
CA SER A 54 -3.43 -12.89 3.65
C SER A 54 -2.97 -14.35 3.53
N ARG A 55 -1.95 -14.71 4.32
CA ARG A 55 -1.44 -16.08 4.44
C ARG A 55 -2.39 -16.99 5.27
N THR A 56 -3.60 -16.53 5.61
CA THR A 56 -4.65 -17.33 6.27
C THR A 56 -5.41 -18.29 5.35
N ALA A 57 -5.06 -18.38 4.06
CA ALA A 57 -5.55 -19.45 3.18
C ALA A 57 -5.17 -20.88 3.66
N ASP A 58 -4.31 -20.99 4.68
CA ASP A 58 -3.83 -22.26 5.26
C ASP A 58 -4.61 -22.73 6.52
N ILE A 59 -5.69 -22.05 6.91
CA ILE A 59 -6.54 -22.51 8.03
C ILE A 59 -7.82 -23.19 7.51
N GLU A 60 -8.41 -22.72 6.39
CA GLU A 60 -9.65 -23.31 5.83
C GLU A 60 -9.71 -23.40 4.28
N ARG A 61 -8.66 -23.10 3.52
CA ARG A 61 -8.63 -23.13 2.03
C ARG A 61 -9.69 -22.28 1.29
N VAL A 62 -10.51 -21.51 1.99
CA VAL A 62 -11.42 -20.53 1.37
C VAL A 62 -10.72 -19.18 1.35
N LEU A 63 -10.36 -18.71 0.16
CA LEU A 63 -9.97 -17.32 -0.07
C LEU A 63 -11.15 -16.42 0.31
N SER A 64 -11.15 -15.93 1.55
CA SER A 64 -11.97 -14.77 1.90
C SER A 64 -11.38 -13.60 1.13
N ILE A 65 -12.06 -13.19 0.05
CA ILE A 65 -11.70 -11.99 -0.71
C ILE A 65 -11.81 -10.84 0.29
N GLY A 66 -10.66 -10.27 0.66
CA GLY A 66 -10.63 -9.13 1.58
C GLY A 66 -11.46 -8.00 1.02
N VAL A 67 -12.53 -7.61 1.73
CA VAL A 67 -13.38 -6.44 1.40
C VAL A 67 -12.73 -5.10 1.74
N HIS A 68 -11.46 -5.13 2.15
CA HIS A 68 -10.72 -3.99 2.73
C HIS A 68 -9.59 -3.47 1.83
N GLY A 69 -9.64 -3.74 0.53
CA GLY A 69 -8.64 -3.25 -0.42
C GLY A 69 -9.08 -3.40 -1.87
N PRO A 70 -8.31 -2.83 -2.82
CA PRO A 70 -8.63 -2.90 -4.24
C PRO A 70 -8.67 -4.36 -4.72
N CYS A 71 -9.56 -4.68 -5.66
CA CYS A 71 -9.68 -6.05 -6.19
C CYS A 71 -8.37 -6.52 -6.86
N ARG A 72 -7.65 -5.59 -7.50
CA ARG A 72 -6.28 -5.79 -8.00
C ARG A 72 -5.42 -4.60 -7.62
N PHE A 73 -4.23 -4.88 -7.11
CA PHE A 73 -3.22 -3.89 -6.77
C PHE A 73 -1.95 -4.15 -7.56
N VAL A 74 -1.46 -3.14 -8.27
CA VAL A 74 -0.26 -3.23 -9.11
C VAL A 74 0.71 -2.14 -8.69
N ILE A 75 1.94 -2.53 -8.39
CA ILE A 75 3.03 -1.58 -8.13
C ILE A 75 3.99 -1.65 -9.31
N ILE A 76 4.30 -0.50 -9.88
CA ILE A 76 5.32 -0.31 -10.90
C ILE A 76 6.47 0.44 -10.21
N ALA A 77 7.51 -0.30 -9.85
CA ALA A 77 8.75 0.29 -9.35
C ALA A 77 9.54 0.85 -10.52
N VAL A 78 9.93 2.13 -10.42
CA VAL A 78 10.66 2.86 -11.45
C VAL A 78 12.01 3.26 -10.86
N ASP A 79 13.09 2.96 -11.56
CA ASP A 79 14.41 3.46 -11.23
C ASP A 79 14.52 4.93 -11.68
N GLU A 80 15.27 5.74 -10.95
CA GLU A 80 15.66 7.06 -11.47
C GLU A 80 16.59 6.87 -12.67
N GLU A 81 16.39 7.71 -13.69
CA GLU A 81 17.22 7.69 -14.89
C GLU A 81 18.67 8.00 -14.48
N ILE A 82 19.58 7.06 -14.74
CA ILE A 82 21.01 7.24 -14.55
C ILE A 82 21.47 8.20 -15.65
N ASN A 83 21.55 9.50 -15.33
CA ASN A 83 22.25 10.49 -16.15
C ASN A 83 23.76 10.26 -16.12
#